data_AF-A0AAP4F9A7-F1
#
_entry.id   AF-A0AAP4F9A7-F1
#
_cell.length_a   1.000
_cell.length_b   1.000
_cell.length_c   1.000
_cell.angle_alpha   90.00
_cell.angle_beta   90.00
_cell.angle_gamma   90.00
#
_symmetry.space_group_name_H-M   'P 1'
#
loop_
_entity.id
_entity.type
_entity.pdbx_description
1 polymer ?
#
loop_
_entity_poly.entity_id
_entity_poly.type
_entity_poly.pdbx_seq_one_letter_code
_entity_poly.pdbx_strand_id
1 'polypeptide(L)'
;MNGHRPATSLDRPVDVDDSEDEVSAHFARPSAGPSLRVESVPAHAQDHWLDEAETTDAPGMSFIRRFFRSSFSGSTQIITRVFGFFGTTPGKMVVGMIVLTAALLAAGLSMANSVSNRQTELNHLLTSTEPMSNSAHKLYMSLSLADTIATTGFVQAGVEPENTREQYLGAIDSAAAEATSAVLDSDDDEEYLRQLAVQIQRQLPVYTGLVEAARTNNRAGNAVGAAYMSNASAMMRDEILPAAASLFRLSSNNVSEQQDQLTRPQWVPLSGLVAALMFLGLAQYWLWRISRRRLNRGFAAATVMMVVALLWVSGTNVYTWHLGSRGFTEASTPWDSLTQARIDAQRTRTEEILALVQRRTNYNPSLEFSSTNKHISAALDDYSNSSALRTAAETSADEGSADKASADATDLSTIDEARTALQEWDEAKAHLLRALDSGNYEQALALATDSTMGAQGSGADSTGTAGSGTNQTMSSAAAFEKLDAALATLIANARDSMRSYLSESLAALNLVAAAVSLLSLLSVLAIWLGIRPRMVEYL
;
A
#
# COMPACT_ATOMS: atom_id res chain seq x y z
N MET A 1 -18.17 28.54 -27.44
CA MET A 1 -17.41 28.79 -28.68
C MET A 1 -16.53 27.59 -28.95
N ASN A 2 -16.54 27.13 -30.21
CA ASN A 2 -15.61 26.19 -30.89
C ASN A 2 -14.16 26.24 -30.33
N GLY A 3 -13.39 25.16 -30.19
CA GLY A 3 -13.20 24.01 -31.07
C GLY A 3 -11.91 24.20 -31.86
N HIS A 4 -10.85 23.42 -31.57
CA HIS A 4 -9.89 22.89 -32.57
C HIS A 4 -8.76 22.05 -31.95
N ARG A 5 -8.66 20.80 -32.42
CA ARG A 5 -7.41 20.02 -32.52
C ARG A 5 -6.52 20.60 -33.63
N PRO A 6 -5.22 20.27 -33.63
CA PRO A 6 -4.70 19.57 -34.80
C PRO A 6 -3.77 18.39 -34.46
N ALA A 7 -3.55 17.57 -35.48
CA ALA A 7 -2.80 16.32 -35.49
C ALA A 7 -1.41 16.48 -36.14
N THR A 8 -0.48 15.59 -35.74
CA THR A 8 0.56 14.88 -36.53
C THR A 8 1.28 15.58 -37.71
N SER A 9 2.62 15.61 -37.69
CA SER A 9 3.49 14.66 -38.45
C SER A 9 4.99 15.06 -38.51
N LEU A 10 5.85 14.02 -38.50
CA LEU A 10 7.06 13.79 -39.33
C LEU A 10 8.49 14.18 -38.89
N ASP A 11 9.41 13.31 -39.36
CA ASP A 11 10.89 13.28 -39.38
C ASP A 11 11.62 12.80 -38.10
N ARG A 12 12.59 11.85 -38.10
CA ARG A 12 13.47 11.24 -39.14
C ARG A 12 14.23 10.00 -38.55
N PRO A 13 15.18 9.32 -39.24
CA PRO A 13 15.45 7.88 -39.12
C PRO A 13 16.65 7.54 -38.21
N VAL A 14 16.84 6.24 -37.92
CA VAL A 14 18.04 5.73 -37.26
C VAL A 14 18.74 4.72 -38.18
N ASP A 15 20.03 4.97 -38.34
CA ASP A 15 21.02 4.24 -39.13
C ASP A 15 21.20 2.79 -38.69
N VAL A 16 21.53 1.95 -39.68
CA VAL A 16 22.10 0.61 -39.49
C VAL A 16 23.52 0.69 -40.03
N ASP A 17 24.50 0.41 -39.19
CA ASP A 17 25.89 0.17 -39.59
C ASP A 17 26.42 -1.11 -38.95
N ASP A 18 27.33 -1.70 -39.70
CA ASP A 18 27.93 -3.02 -39.68
C ASP A 18 28.66 -3.42 -38.38
N SER A 19 28.73 -4.73 -38.16
CA SER A 19 30.01 -5.35 -37.79
C SER A 19 30.02 -6.83 -38.21
N GLU A 20 30.96 -7.09 -39.10
CA GLU A 20 31.44 -8.38 -39.60
C GLU A 20 31.90 -9.32 -38.47
N ASP A 21 31.87 -10.64 -38.71
CA ASP A 21 33.04 -11.46 -38.45
C ASP A 21 32.98 -12.83 -39.15
N GLU A 22 34.17 -13.21 -39.60
CA GLU A 22 34.55 -14.25 -40.56
C GLU A 22 34.31 -15.70 -40.11
N VAL A 23 34.44 -16.65 -41.04
CA VAL A 23 35.51 -17.69 -41.06
C VAL A 23 35.10 -18.90 -41.93
N SER A 24 35.64 -18.89 -43.16
CA SER A 24 36.46 -19.95 -43.80
C SER A 24 35.87 -21.26 -44.36
N ALA A 25 36.09 -21.40 -45.69
CA ALA A 25 36.79 -22.49 -46.41
C ALA A 25 36.10 -23.89 -46.51
N HIS A 26 36.19 -24.71 -47.56
CA HIS A 26 37.14 -24.81 -48.67
C HIS A 26 36.63 -25.81 -49.74
N PHE A 27 36.99 -25.55 -51.01
CA PHE A 27 37.41 -26.47 -52.09
C PHE A 27 36.48 -27.54 -52.75
N ALA A 28 36.45 -27.40 -54.09
CA ALA A 28 36.84 -28.39 -55.12
C ALA A 28 35.78 -29.13 -55.95
N ARG A 29 36.22 -29.45 -57.17
CA ARG A 29 35.53 -29.75 -58.44
C ARG A 29 35.57 -31.29 -58.74
N PRO A 30 35.10 -31.79 -59.91
CA PRO A 30 34.19 -32.94 -60.05
C PRO A 30 34.83 -34.23 -60.61
N SER A 31 34.07 -35.36 -60.68
CA SER A 31 34.13 -36.34 -61.80
C SER A 31 33.25 -37.61 -61.61
N ALA A 32 32.84 -38.18 -62.76
CA ALA A 32 32.58 -39.60 -63.09
C ALA A 32 31.21 -40.27 -62.78
N GLY A 33 30.57 -40.83 -63.84
CA GLY A 33 29.54 -41.89 -63.78
C GLY A 33 30.15 -43.31 -63.66
N PRO A 34 29.53 -44.44 -64.12
CA PRO A 34 28.25 -44.62 -64.85
C PRO A 34 27.39 -45.89 -64.46
N SER A 35 26.24 -46.03 -65.16
CA SER A 35 25.64 -47.28 -65.73
C SER A 35 24.62 -48.16 -64.97
N LEU A 36 23.77 -48.79 -65.82
CA LEU A 36 22.80 -49.91 -65.63
C LEU A 36 21.36 -49.47 -65.28
N ARG A 37 20.27 -49.93 -65.91
CA ARG A 37 19.99 -50.98 -66.91
C ARG A 37 18.58 -50.68 -67.48
N VAL A 38 18.38 -50.85 -68.78
CA VAL A 38 17.09 -50.74 -69.48
C VAL A 38 16.50 -52.14 -69.61
N GLU A 39 15.25 -52.31 -69.18
CA GLU A 39 14.41 -53.47 -69.49
C GLU A 39 13.10 -52.93 -70.09
N SER A 40 12.61 -53.61 -71.12
CA SER A 40 11.69 -53.13 -72.14
C SER A 40 10.28 -53.77 -72.08
N VAL A 41 9.35 -53.22 -72.90
CA VAL A 41 8.15 -53.85 -73.52
C VAL A 41 6.81 -53.68 -72.73
N PRO A 42 5.63 -53.46 -73.38
CA PRO A 42 5.24 -52.44 -74.37
C PRO A 42 3.82 -51.84 -74.12
N ALA A 43 3.48 -50.82 -74.92
CA ALA A 43 2.14 -50.25 -75.02
C ALA A 43 1.12 -51.19 -75.69
N HIS A 44 -0.14 -51.09 -75.29
CA HIS A 44 -1.29 -51.35 -76.15
C HIS A 44 -2.25 -50.18 -76.00
N ALA A 45 -2.44 -49.51 -77.13
CA ALA A 45 -3.45 -48.50 -77.37
C ALA A 45 -4.82 -49.17 -77.49
N GLN A 46 -5.84 -48.56 -76.89
CA GLN A 46 -7.19 -48.54 -77.43
C GLN A 46 -8.03 -47.49 -76.70
N ASP A 47 -8.43 -46.51 -77.52
CA ASP A 47 -9.77 -45.94 -77.60
C ASP A 47 -10.40 -45.27 -76.37
N HIS A 48 -10.62 -43.96 -76.54
CA HIS A 48 -11.93 -43.29 -76.50
C HIS A 48 -11.71 -41.82 -76.06
N TRP A 49 -11.39 -40.89 -76.96
CA TRP A 49 -12.28 -40.09 -77.81
C TRP A 49 -13.38 -39.32 -77.03
N LEU A 50 -13.38 -37.99 -77.21
CA LEU A 50 -14.45 -37.02 -76.92
C LEU A 50 -14.72 -36.67 -75.45
N ASP A 51 -13.94 -35.73 -74.90
CA ASP A 51 -14.38 -34.33 -74.90
C ASP A 51 -13.18 -33.38 -74.88
N GLU A 52 -13.07 -32.63 -75.98
CA GLU A 52 -12.13 -31.56 -76.23
C GLU A 52 -12.76 -30.24 -75.77
N ALA A 53 -12.14 -29.63 -74.77
CA ALA A 53 -12.11 -28.18 -74.62
C ALA A 53 -10.79 -27.82 -73.93
N GLU A 54 -9.68 -28.03 -74.63
CA GLU A 54 -8.42 -27.38 -74.36
C GLU A 54 -8.55 -25.87 -74.66
N THR A 55 -8.37 -25.05 -73.64
CA THR A 55 -7.74 -23.74 -73.81
C THR A 55 -6.58 -23.64 -72.83
N THR A 56 -5.43 -24.07 -73.32
CA THR A 56 -4.13 -23.38 -73.29
C THR A 56 -3.76 -22.64 -71.99
N ASP A 57 -2.79 -23.23 -71.29
CA ASP A 57 -2.01 -22.64 -70.21
C ASP A 57 -1.17 -21.43 -70.68
N ALA A 58 -1.22 -20.34 -69.90
CA ALA A 58 -0.06 -19.52 -69.60
C ALA A 58 -0.15 -19.02 -68.13
N PRO A 59 0.98 -18.95 -67.40
CA PRO A 59 1.01 -19.14 -65.95
C PRO A 59 0.99 -17.81 -65.19
N GLY A 60 0.18 -17.71 -64.14
CA GLY A 60 0.25 -16.57 -63.24
C GLY A 60 -0.85 -16.52 -62.19
N MET A 61 -0.49 -16.81 -60.93
CA MET A 61 -1.20 -16.43 -59.71
C MET A 61 -2.62 -17.01 -59.48
N SER A 62 -2.73 -18.18 -58.83
CA SER A 62 -3.95 -18.47 -58.02
C SER A 62 -3.86 -19.56 -56.94
N PHE A 63 -2.68 -19.95 -56.44
CA PHE A 63 -2.61 -20.93 -55.34
C PHE A 63 -3.36 -20.44 -54.08
N ILE A 64 -3.27 -19.15 -53.77
CA ILE A 64 -3.93 -18.52 -52.62
C ILE A 64 -5.45 -18.39 -52.83
N ARG A 65 -5.92 -18.13 -54.07
CA ARG A 65 -7.36 -18.03 -54.37
C ARG A 65 -8.07 -19.39 -54.37
N ARG A 66 -7.37 -20.48 -54.69
CA ARG A 66 -7.92 -21.84 -54.64
C ARG A 66 -7.96 -22.38 -53.20
N PHE A 67 -6.94 -22.07 -52.38
CA PHE A 67 -6.92 -22.41 -50.96
C PHE A 67 -7.98 -21.65 -50.13
N PHE A 68 -8.19 -20.35 -50.42
CA PHE A 68 -9.22 -19.57 -49.72
C PHE A 68 -10.66 -19.97 -50.10
N ARG A 69 -10.89 -20.53 -51.29
CA ARG A 69 -12.25 -20.90 -51.75
C ARG A 69 -12.66 -22.33 -51.32
N SER A 70 -11.71 -23.22 -51.01
CA SER A 70 -12.01 -24.56 -50.45
C SER A 70 -12.11 -24.58 -48.92
N SER A 71 -11.43 -23.68 -48.20
CA SER A 71 -11.49 -23.64 -46.73
C SER A 71 -12.73 -22.89 -46.20
N PHE A 72 -13.42 -22.09 -47.01
CA PHE A 72 -14.55 -21.27 -46.55
C PHE A 72 -15.92 -21.61 -47.18
N SER A 73 -16.01 -22.58 -48.10
CA SER A 73 -17.29 -23.00 -48.72
C SER A 73 -17.99 -24.16 -48.01
N GLY A 74 -17.37 -24.76 -46.98
CA GLY A 74 -17.96 -25.81 -46.14
C GLY A 74 -18.45 -25.35 -44.76
N SER A 75 -18.28 -24.08 -44.39
CA SER A 75 -18.57 -23.62 -43.01
C SER A 75 -20.07 -23.40 -42.75
N THR A 76 -20.85 -22.95 -43.73
CA THR A 76 -22.29 -22.66 -43.52
C THR A 76 -23.14 -23.93 -43.37
N GLN A 77 -22.75 -25.04 -43.99
CA GLN A 77 -23.43 -26.33 -43.82
C GLN A 77 -23.07 -27.04 -42.51
N ILE A 78 -21.84 -26.85 -42.03
CA ILE A 78 -21.42 -27.33 -40.69
C ILE A 78 -22.12 -26.51 -39.62
N ILE A 79 -22.21 -25.17 -39.79
CA ILE A 79 -22.94 -24.28 -38.88
C ILE A 79 -24.42 -24.70 -38.80
N THR A 80 -25.10 -24.92 -39.93
CA THR A 80 -26.52 -25.33 -39.93
C THR A 80 -26.74 -26.74 -39.39
N ARG A 81 -25.81 -27.70 -39.60
CA ARG A 81 -25.87 -29.02 -38.95
C ARG A 81 -25.61 -28.96 -37.44
N VAL A 82 -24.68 -28.12 -37.00
CA VAL A 82 -24.39 -27.88 -35.57
C VAL A 82 -25.60 -27.22 -34.89
N PHE A 83 -26.25 -26.24 -35.53
CA PHE A 83 -27.49 -25.65 -35.04
C PHE A 83 -28.69 -26.60 -35.07
N GLY A 84 -28.81 -27.45 -36.10
CA GLY A 84 -29.81 -28.52 -36.15
C GLY A 84 -29.61 -29.58 -35.06
N PHE A 85 -28.36 -29.92 -34.75
CA PHE A 85 -28.00 -30.80 -33.65
C PHE A 85 -28.40 -30.21 -32.29
N PHE A 86 -28.25 -28.89 -32.07
CA PHE A 86 -28.70 -28.22 -30.85
C PHE A 86 -30.23 -28.30 -30.59
N GLY A 87 -31.04 -28.57 -31.62
CA GLY A 87 -32.47 -28.85 -31.47
C GLY A 87 -32.80 -30.26 -30.93
N THR A 88 -31.87 -31.20 -31.07
CA THR A 88 -32.05 -32.61 -30.66
C THR A 88 -31.85 -32.81 -29.16
N THR A 89 -32.45 -33.85 -28.57
CA THR A 89 -32.33 -34.18 -27.13
C THR A 89 -30.87 -34.31 -26.65
N PRO A 90 -29.94 -34.92 -27.42
CA PRO A 90 -28.51 -34.93 -27.10
C PRO A 90 -27.85 -33.55 -27.22
N GLY A 91 -28.14 -32.79 -28.27
CA GLY A 91 -27.55 -31.46 -28.47
C GLY A 91 -27.96 -30.44 -27.43
N LYS A 92 -29.20 -30.51 -26.91
CA LYS A 92 -29.64 -29.67 -25.78
C LYS A 92 -28.81 -29.92 -24.50
N MET A 93 -28.35 -31.16 -24.26
CA MET A 93 -27.46 -31.44 -23.12
C MET A 93 -26.06 -30.85 -23.32
N VAL A 94 -25.53 -30.90 -24.54
CA VAL A 94 -24.23 -30.30 -24.88
C VAL A 94 -24.27 -28.78 -24.76
N VAL A 95 -25.34 -28.11 -25.22
CA VAL A 95 -25.51 -26.65 -25.01
C VAL A 95 -25.57 -26.31 -23.54
N GLY A 96 -26.39 -27.03 -22.77
CA GLY A 96 -26.49 -26.83 -21.33
C GLY A 96 -25.14 -26.96 -20.63
N MET A 97 -24.34 -27.93 -21.05
CA MET A 97 -22.99 -28.15 -20.54
C MET A 97 -22.03 -27.01 -20.87
N ILE A 98 -22.03 -26.54 -22.12
CA ILE A 98 -21.19 -25.40 -22.55
C ILE A 98 -21.57 -24.15 -21.76
N VAL A 99 -22.86 -23.86 -21.59
CA VAL A 99 -23.35 -22.73 -20.79
C VAL A 99 -22.90 -22.85 -19.33
N LEU A 100 -22.96 -24.05 -18.76
CA LEU A 100 -22.59 -24.29 -17.36
C LEU A 100 -21.07 -24.19 -17.15
N THR A 101 -20.27 -24.71 -18.09
CA THR A 101 -18.82 -24.52 -18.10
C THR A 101 -18.45 -23.05 -18.24
N ALA A 102 -19.11 -22.32 -19.15
CA ALA A 102 -18.89 -20.89 -19.30
C ALA A 102 -19.25 -20.12 -18.01
N ALA A 103 -20.36 -20.46 -17.35
CA ALA A 103 -20.76 -19.82 -16.09
C ALA A 103 -19.78 -20.10 -14.95
N LEU A 104 -19.29 -21.33 -14.81
CA LEU A 104 -18.30 -21.70 -13.78
C LEU A 104 -16.94 -21.02 -14.01
N LEU A 105 -16.49 -20.97 -15.27
CA LEU A 105 -15.26 -20.27 -15.63
C LEU A 105 -15.41 -18.77 -15.43
N ALA A 106 -16.53 -18.17 -15.82
CA ALA A 106 -16.81 -16.75 -15.60
C ALA A 106 -16.82 -16.39 -14.10
N ALA A 107 -17.43 -17.23 -13.26
CA ALA A 107 -17.41 -17.04 -11.81
C ALA A 107 -16.00 -17.15 -11.22
N GLY A 108 -15.22 -18.17 -11.65
CA GLY A 108 -13.83 -18.34 -11.22
C GLY A 108 -12.92 -17.19 -11.66
N LEU A 109 -13.03 -16.75 -12.92
CA LEU A 109 -12.26 -15.63 -13.47
C LEU A 109 -12.66 -14.29 -12.85
N SER A 110 -13.95 -14.07 -12.61
CA SER A 110 -14.41 -12.86 -11.90
C SER A 110 -13.84 -12.79 -10.49
N MET A 111 -13.76 -13.91 -9.79
CA MET A 111 -13.16 -13.98 -8.46
C MET A 111 -11.65 -13.77 -8.50
N ALA A 112 -10.95 -14.41 -9.45
CA ALA A 112 -9.51 -14.23 -9.65
C ALA A 112 -9.16 -12.76 -9.95
N ASN A 113 -9.89 -12.11 -10.86
CA ASN A 113 -9.70 -10.69 -11.17
C ASN A 113 -10.00 -9.80 -9.97
N SER A 114 -11.06 -10.08 -9.21
CA SER A 114 -11.38 -9.28 -8.02
C SER A 114 -10.30 -9.38 -6.94
N VAL A 115 -9.69 -10.56 -6.75
CA VAL A 115 -8.59 -10.73 -5.80
C VAL A 115 -7.32 -10.06 -6.33
N SER A 116 -7.03 -10.19 -7.63
CA SER A 116 -5.87 -9.55 -8.27
C SER A 116 -5.93 -8.02 -8.16
N ASN A 117 -7.08 -7.41 -8.47
CA ASN A 117 -7.23 -5.95 -8.36
C ASN A 117 -7.02 -5.47 -6.93
N ARG A 118 -7.62 -6.17 -5.96
CA ARG A 118 -7.46 -5.86 -4.54
C ARG A 118 -6.01 -5.99 -4.07
N GLN A 119 -5.27 -6.97 -4.60
CA GLN A 119 -3.85 -7.14 -4.31
C GLN A 119 -3.03 -5.97 -4.86
N THR A 120 -3.32 -5.52 -6.08
CA THR A 120 -2.66 -4.34 -6.67
C THR A 120 -2.93 -3.08 -5.86
N GLU A 121 -4.19 -2.83 -5.49
CA GLU A 121 -4.59 -1.69 -4.65
C GLU A 121 -3.95 -1.73 -3.25
N LEU A 122 -3.92 -2.90 -2.60
CA LEU A 122 -3.27 -3.07 -1.29
C LEU A 122 -1.75 -2.92 -1.36
N ASN A 123 -1.11 -3.45 -2.42
CA ASN A 123 0.32 -3.26 -2.62
C ASN A 123 0.65 -1.79 -2.85
N HIS A 124 -0.13 -1.08 -3.66
CA HIS A 124 0.05 0.35 -3.90
C HIS A 124 -0.05 1.16 -2.60
N LEU A 125 -1.06 0.88 -1.77
CA LEU A 125 -1.15 1.47 -0.42
C LEU A 125 0.09 1.22 0.44
N LEU A 126 0.62 -0.01 0.45
CA LEU A 126 1.75 -0.42 1.28
C LEU A 126 3.10 0.13 0.79
N THR A 127 3.27 0.27 -0.52
CA THR A 127 4.55 0.67 -1.12
C THR A 127 4.65 2.15 -1.44
N SER A 128 3.52 2.80 -1.73
CA SER A 128 3.47 4.22 -2.13
C SER A 128 2.82 5.08 -1.04
N THR A 129 1.52 4.86 -0.78
CA THR A 129 0.69 5.85 -0.08
C THR A 129 1.00 5.93 1.42
N GLU A 130 1.19 4.79 2.08
CA GLU A 130 1.53 4.73 3.51
C GLU A 130 2.93 5.28 3.81
N PRO A 131 4.01 4.88 3.09
CA PRO A 131 5.33 5.48 3.26
C PRO A 131 5.33 7.00 3.01
N MET A 132 4.61 7.47 2.00
CA MET A 132 4.47 8.89 1.70
C MET A 132 3.84 9.67 2.88
N SER A 133 2.73 9.19 3.45
CA SER A 133 2.08 9.82 4.60
C SER A 133 3.00 9.86 5.83
N ASN A 134 3.78 8.80 6.04
CA ASN A 134 4.75 8.74 7.11
C ASN A 134 5.91 9.73 6.90
N SER A 135 6.45 9.85 5.68
CA SER A 135 7.49 10.84 5.37
C SER A 135 6.97 12.27 5.51
N ALA A 136 5.73 12.54 5.08
CA ALA A 136 5.06 13.81 5.29
C ALA A 136 4.93 14.18 6.77
N HIS A 137 4.60 13.20 7.61
CA HIS A 137 4.53 13.38 9.05
C HIS A 137 5.91 13.72 9.64
N LYS A 138 6.94 12.91 9.34
CA LYS A 138 8.31 13.16 9.81
C LYS A 138 8.88 14.49 9.35
N LEU A 139 8.53 14.93 8.13
CA LEU A 139 8.85 16.25 7.63
C LEU A 139 8.28 17.35 8.54
N TYR A 140 6.98 17.31 8.85
CA TYR A 140 6.36 18.29 9.74
C TYR A 140 7.03 18.30 11.13
N MET A 141 7.29 17.11 11.69
CA MET A 141 7.92 16.94 13.01
C MET A 141 9.32 17.55 13.05
N SER A 142 10.16 17.22 12.07
CA SER A 142 11.55 17.70 11.98
C SER A 142 11.65 19.20 11.76
N LEU A 143 10.74 19.79 10.96
CA LEU A 143 10.61 21.23 10.79
C LEU A 143 10.24 21.95 12.10
N SER A 144 9.24 21.43 12.81
CA SER A 144 8.79 21.99 14.09
C SER A 144 9.89 21.91 15.15
N LEU A 145 10.60 20.77 15.20
CA LEU A 145 11.76 20.57 16.08
C LEU A 145 12.88 21.57 15.74
N ALA A 146 13.19 21.77 14.47
CA ALA A 146 14.24 22.71 14.04
C ALA A 146 13.94 24.16 14.46
N ASP A 147 12.69 24.64 14.33
CA ASP A 147 12.30 25.99 14.78
C ASP A 147 12.33 26.11 16.31
N THR A 148 11.92 25.05 17.00
CA THR A 148 11.99 24.98 18.45
C THR A 148 13.44 25.08 18.96
N ILE A 149 14.36 24.30 18.38
CA ILE A 149 15.77 24.33 18.75
C ILE A 149 16.39 25.69 18.42
N ALA A 150 16.10 26.24 17.24
CA ALA A 150 16.64 27.54 16.84
C ALA A 150 16.15 28.68 17.75
N THR A 151 14.86 28.70 18.12
CA THR A 151 14.27 29.74 18.99
C THR A 151 14.73 29.62 20.43
N THR A 152 14.78 28.42 20.98
CA THR A 152 15.28 28.20 22.35
C THR A 152 16.77 28.50 22.47
N GLY A 153 17.59 28.07 21.50
CA GLY A 153 19.01 28.39 21.43
C GLY A 153 19.28 29.89 21.29
N PHE A 154 18.43 30.64 20.60
CA PHE A 154 18.55 32.09 20.47
C PHE A 154 18.25 32.83 21.79
N VAL A 155 17.30 32.32 22.60
CA VAL A 155 16.90 32.94 23.88
C VAL A 155 17.94 32.72 24.98
N GLN A 156 18.73 31.65 24.92
CA GLN A 156 19.84 31.47 25.85
C GLN A 156 20.91 32.55 25.62
N ALA A 157 21.29 33.25 26.68
CA ALA A 157 22.31 34.30 26.61
C ALA A 157 23.69 33.70 26.33
N GLY A 158 24.36 34.15 25.28
CA GLY A 158 25.76 33.80 24.98
C GLY A 158 25.95 32.94 23.73
N VAL A 159 27.04 32.17 23.69
CA VAL A 159 27.34 31.27 22.57
C VAL A 159 26.55 29.99 22.75
N GLU A 160 25.69 29.69 21.79
CA GLU A 160 24.89 28.45 21.75
C GLU A 160 25.79 27.20 21.87
N PRO A 161 25.41 26.22 22.73
CA PRO A 161 26.14 24.96 22.87
C PRO A 161 26.26 24.18 21.56
N GLU A 162 27.37 23.45 21.39
CA GLU A 162 27.64 22.64 20.18
C GLU A 162 26.56 21.59 19.94
N ASN A 163 26.13 20.90 20.99
CA ASN A 163 25.06 19.89 20.94
C ASN A 163 23.74 20.44 20.36
N THR A 164 23.32 21.65 20.78
CA THR A 164 22.11 22.31 20.25
C THR A 164 22.21 22.57 18.75
N ARG A 165 23.41 22.94 18.28
CA ARG A 165 23.67 23.16 16.86
C ARG A 165 23.61 21.87 16.06
N GLU A 166 24.19 20.78 16.59
CA GLU A 166 24.13 19.46 15.95
C GLU A 166 22.70 18.96 15.82
N GLN A 167 21.89 19.08 16.88
CA GLN A 167 20.48 18.71 16.86
C GLN A 167 19.67 19.53 15.84
N TYR A 168 19.91 20.84 15.75
CA TYR A 168 19.28 21.69 14.74
C TYR A 168 19.65 21.24 13.32
N LEU A 169 20.93 20.99 13.05
CA LEU A 169 21.39 20.56 11.72
C LEU A 169 20.83 19.18 11.35
N GLY A 170 20.80 18.25 12.31
CA GLY A 170 20.19 16.93 12.12
C GLY A 170 18.69 17.01 11.84
N ALA A 171 17.96 17.93 12.48
CA ALA A 171 16.54 18.16 12.20
C ALA A 171 16.31 18.75 10.80
N ILE A 172 17.15 19.69 10.35
CA ILE A 172 17.09 20.25 9.00
C ILE A 172 17.42 19.21 7.92
N ASP A 173 18.43 18.38 8.15
CA ASP A 173 18.82 17.30 7.25
C ASP A 173 17.70 16.26 7.12
N SER A 174 17.13 15.84 8.26
CA SER A 174 15.98 14.94 8.31
C SER A 174 14.77 15.52 7.57
N ALA A 175 14.49 16.82 7.75
CA ALA A 175 13.41 17.51 7.03
C ALA A 175 13.65 17.50 5.51
N ALA A 176 14.88 17.79 5.05
CA ALA A 176 15.20 17.79 3.62
C ALA A 176 15.06 16.39 3.00
N ALA A 177 15.54 15.35 3.71
CA ALA A 177 15.42 13.96 3.29
C ALA A 177 13.95 13.53 3.21
N GLU A 178 13.16 13.77 4.26
CA GLU A 178 11.75 13.37 4.32
C GLU A 178 10.87 14.16 3.35
N ALA A 179 11.19 15.43 3.05
CA ALA A 179 10.52 16.18 1.99
C ALA A 179 10.75 15.59 0.60
N THR A 180 11.89 14.93 0.37
CA THR A 180 12.16 14.24 -0.89
C THR A 180 11.41 12.92 -0.92
N SER A 181 11.50 12.13 0.16
CA SER A 181 10.81 10.84 0.31
C SER A 181 9.29 10.95 0.18
N ALA A 182 8.69 12.03 0.68
CA ALA A 182 7.25 12.28 0.60
C ALA A 182 6.73 12.54 -0.83
N VAL A 183 7.59 12.53 -1.86
CA VAL A 183 7.20 12.81 -3.25
C VAL A 183 7.67 11.72 -4.23
N LEU A 184 8.62 10.88 -3.82
CA LEU A 184 9.29 9.90 -4.70
C LEU A 184 8.32 8.94 -5.41
N ASP A 185 7.22 8.58 -4.76
CA ASP A 185 6.24 7.60 -5.26
C ASP A 185 4.84 8.21 -5.44
N SER A 186 4.77 9.54 -5.61
CA SER A 186 3.52 10.28 -5.86
C SER A 186 2.98 10.01 -7.27
N ASP A 187 1.70 9.66 -7.36
CA ASP A 187 1.03 9.39 -8.65
C ASP A 187 0.95 10.68 -9.51
N ASP A 188 0.72 10.53 -10.82
CA ASP A 188 0.58 11.67 -11.75
C ASP A 188 -0.57 12.61 -11.38
N ASP A 189 -1.62 12.10 -10.73
CA ASP A 189 -2.78 12.88 -10.27
C ASP A 189 -2.50 13.70 -9.00
N GLU A 190 -1.33 13.52 -8.37
CA GLU A 190 -0.94 14.16 -7.10
C GLU A 190 -0.08 15.43 -7.30
N GLU A 191 -0.31 16.18 -8.38
CA GLU A 191 0.49 17.36 -8.74
C GLU A 191 0.53 18.42 -7.62
N TYR A 192 -0.56 18.58 -6.86
CA TYR A 192 -0.61 19.51 -5.73
C TYR A 192 0.32 19.08 -4.57
N LEU A 193 0.41 17.78 -4.24
CA LEU A 193 1.35 17.30 -3.20
C LEU A 193 2.81 17.61 -3.57
N ARG A 194 3.15 17.39 -4.85
CA ARG A 194 4.48 17.69 -5.39
C ARG A 194 4.81 19.19 -5.29
N GLN A 195 3.84 20.06 -5.56
CA GLN A 195 4.02 21.51 -5.41
C GLN A 195 4.30 21.94 -3.96
N LEU A 196 3.61 21.33 -2.99
CA LEU A 196 3.83 21.61 -1.56
C LEU A 196 5.24 21.23 -1.13
N ALA A 197 5.73 20.05 -1.53
CA ALA A 197 7.07 19.61 -1.22
C ALA A 197 8.15 20.50 -1.86
N VAL A 198 7.97 20.87 -3.14
CA VAL A 198 8.87 21.81 -3.84
C VAL A 198 8.88 23.18 -3.14
N GLN A 199 7.73 23.65 -2.65
CA GLN A 199 7.65 24.89 -1.88
C GLN A 199 8.49 24.80 -0.60
N ILE A 200 8.34 23.71 0.17
CA ILE A 200 9.11 23.48 1.40
C ILE A 200 10.62 23.42 1.10
N GLN A 201 11.03 22.64 0.10
CA GLN A 201 12.43 22.49 -0.31
C GLN A 201 13.04 23.83 -0.78
N ARG A 202 12.25 24.72 -1.38
CA ARG A 202 12.71 26.05 -1.80
C ARG A 202 12.84 27.02 -0.63
N GLN A 203 11.97 26.92 0.38
CA GLN A 203 11.97 27.82 1.54
C GLN A 203 12.98 27.41 2.62
N LEU A 204 13.30 26.12 2.73
CA LEU A 204 14.23 25.60 3.74
C LEU A 204 15.59 26.33 3.75
N PRO A 205 16.27 26.55 2.60
CA PRO A 205 17.54 27.25 2.57
C PRO A 205 17.45 28.73 2.97
N VAL A 206 16.30 29.36 2.72
CA VAL A 206 16.06 30.76 3.09
C VAL A 206 15.89 30.87 4.60
N TYR A 207 15.10 29.95 5.19
CA TYR A 207 14.96 29.82 6.63
C TYR A 207 16.30 29.60 7.32
N THR A 208 17.09 28.62 6.88
CA THR A 208 18.40 28.31 7.51
C THR A 208 19.37 29.49 7.39
N GLY A 209 19.35 30.22 6.28
CA GLY A 209 20.12 31.45 6.10
C GLY A 209 19.75 32.56 7.10
N LEU A 210 18.46 32.75 7.38
CA LEU A 210 17.99 33.72 8.38
C LEU A 210 18.39 33.32 9.81
N VAL A 211 18.31 32.03 10.15
CA VAL A 211 18.73 31.51 11.46
C VAL A 211 20.23 31.71 11.68
N GLU A 212 21.08 31.39 10.70
CA GLU A 212 22.52 31.62 10.83
C GLU A 212 22.88 33.11 10.89
N ALA A 213 22.16 33.98 10.16
CA ALA A 213 22.30 35.42 10.28
C ALA A 213 21.92 35.92 11.68
N ALA A 214 20.83 35.39 12.25
CA ALA A 214 20.39 35.69 13.61
C ALA A 214 21.46 35.29 14.63
N ARG A 215 21.97 34.05 14.56
CA ARG A 215 23.03 33.52 15.44
C ARG A 215 24.31 34.34 15.37
N THR A 216 24.76 34.67 14.16
CA THR A 216 26.00 35.45 13.96
C THR A 216 25.86 36.85 14.56
N ASN A 217 24.72 37.51 14.38
CA ASN A 217 24.44 38.81 14.98
C ASN A 217 24.26 38.74 16.50
N ASN A 218 23.67 37.67 17.02
CA ASN A 218 23.54 37.44 18.46
C ASN A 218 24.92 37.31 19.12
N ARG A 219 25.82 36.54 18.51
CA ARG A 219 27.22 36.41 18.96
C ARG A 219 27.99 37.73 18.94
N ALA A 220 27.66 38.62 18.00
CA ALA A 220 28.24 39.96 17.91
C ALA A 220 27.57 40.99 18.86
N GLY A 221 26.51 40.61 19.57
CA GLY A 221 25.74 41.52 20.43
C GLY A 221 24.85 42.52 19.68
N ASN A 222 24.58 42.29 18.39
CA ASN A 222 23.77 43.18 17.57
C ASN A 222 22.27 42.91 17.77
N ALA A 223 21.50 43.96 18.07
CA ALA A 223 20.04 43.87 18.25
C ALA A 223 19.29 43.35 17.02
N VAL A 224 19.87 43.46 15.81
CA VAL A 224 19.25 42.94 14.57
C VAL A 224 19.12 41.42 14.54
N GLY A 225 19.87 40.68 15.38
CA GLY A 225 19.74 39.23 15.50
C GLY A 225 18.32 38.79 15.85
N ALA A 226 17.65 39.53 16.74
CA ALA A 226 16.27 39.26 17.12
C ALA A 226 15.28 39.47 15.96
N ALA A 227 15.55 40.45 15.08
CA ALA A 227 14.73 40.69 13.89
C ALA A 227 14.87 39.56 12.87
N TYR A 228 16.10 39.08 12.61
CA TYR A 228 16.32 37.92 11.76
C TYR A 228 15.65 36.66 12.31
N MET A 229 15.77 36.42 13.63
CA MET A 229 15.15 35.27 14.28
C MET A 229 13.61 35.31 14.20
N SER A 230 13.03 36.49 14.46
CA SER A 230 11.58 36.69 14.33
C SER A 230 11.09 36.45 12.91
N ASN A 231 11.86 36.85 11.88
CA ASN A 231 11.50 36.65 10.49
C ASN A 231 11.64 35.16 10.09
N ALA A 232 12.67 34.47 10.56
CA ALA A 232 12.85 33.03 10.35
C ALA A 232 11.67 32.23 10.94
N SER A 233 11.32 32.49 12.21
CA SER A 233 10.21 31.79 12.87
C SER A 233 8.84 32.19 12.30
N ALA A 234 8.68 33.41 11.77
CA ALA A 234 7.48 33.76 11.00
C ALA A 234 7.39 32.94 9.71
N MET A 235 8.47 32.86 8.92
CA MET A 235 8.52 32.05 7.70
C MET A 235 8.22 30.57 7.99
N MET A 236 8.78 30.00 9.06
CA MET A 236 8.48 28.62 9.43
C MET A 236 6.99 28.43 9.77
N ARG A 237 6.41 29.31 10.58
CA ARG A 237 5.03 29.16 11.08
C ARG A 237 3.95 29.54 10.08
N ASP A 238 4.22 30.52 9.22
CA ASP A 238 3.21 31.07 8.30
C ASP A 238 3.28 30.43 6.91
N GLU A 239 4.44 29.86 6.52
CA GLU A 239 4.64 29.29 5.19
C GLU A 239 5.00 27.80 5.21
N ILE A 240 6.07 27.42 5.91
CA ILE A 240 6.66 26.07 5.79
C ILE A 240 5.82 25.00 6.53
N LEU A 241 5.51 25.23 7.81
CA LEU A 241 4.72 24.29 8.61
C LEU A 241 3.29 24.12 8.07
N PRO A 242 2.57 25.17 7.63
CA PRO A 242 1.28 25.00 6.98
C PRO A 242 1.36 24.16 5.71
N ALA A 243 2.38 24.38 4.86
CA ALA A 243 2.60 23.56 3.67
C ALA A 243 2.84 22.09 4.03
N ALA A 244 3.69 21.81 5.02
CA ALA A 244 3.95 20.46 5.52
C ALA A 244 2.69 19.81 6.11
N ALA A 245 1.89 20.57 6.86
CA ALA A 245 0.63 20.11 7.45
C ALA A 245 -0.42 19.79 6.36
N SER A 246 -0.52 20.59 5.31
CA SER A 246 -1.39 20.29 4.17
C SER A 246 -0.93 19.05 3.39
N LEU A 247 0.38 18.86 3.25
CA LEU A 247 0.95 17.69 2.59
C LEU A 247 0.61 16.43 3.39
N PHE A 248 0.80 16.46 4.71
CA PHE A 248 0.41 15.38 5.61
C PHE A 248 -1.09 15.10 5.57
N ARG A 249 -1.95 16.13 5.70
CA ARG A 249 -3.41 15.94 5.66
C ARG A 249 -3.89 15.34 4.34
N LEU A 250 -3.35 15.79 3.22
CA LEU A 250 -3.79 15.30 1.91
C LEU A 250 -3.33 13.86 1.68
N SER A 251 -2.08 13.54 2.05
CA SER A 251 -1.57 12.17 2.00
C SER A 251 -2.34 11.23 2.93
N SER A 252 -2.64 11.66 4.15
CA SER A 252 -3.43 10.88 5.13
C SER A 252 -4.88 10.66 4.66
N ASN A 253 -5.51 11.66 4.03
CA ASN A 253 -6.83 11.51 3.43
C ASN A 253 -6.83 10.49 2.28
N ASN A 254 -5.79 10.50 1.42
CA ASN A 254 -5.65 9.53 0.34
C ASN A 254 -5.53 8.09 0.89
N VAL A 255 -4.77 7.91 1.98
CA VAL A 255 -4.68 6.62 2.70
C VAL A 255 -6.06 6.18 3.21
N SER A 256 -6.81 7.07 3.87
CA SER A 256 -8.15 6.77 4.40
C SER A 256 -9.16 6.43 3.30
N GLU A 257 -9.20 7.19 2.20
CA GLU A 257 -10.15 6.99 1.12
C GLU A 257 -9.89 5.69 0.34
N GLN A 258 -8.63 5.38 0.06
CA GLN A 258 -8.25 4.13 -0.60
C GLN A 258 -8.50 2.92 0.31
N GLN A 259 -8.29 3.04 1.62
CA GLN A 259 -8.69 2.02 2.59
C GLN A 259 -10.22 1.82 2.64
N ASP A 260 -11.01 2.88 2.58
CA ASP A 260 -12.49 2.81 2.55
C ASP A 260 -13.01 2.12 1.29
N GLN A 261 -12.38 2.36 0.13
CA GLN A 261 -12.72 1.69 -1.12
C GLN A 261 -12.42 0.19 -1.06
N LEU A 262 -11.28 -0.16 -0.47
CA LEU A 262 -10.92 -1.55 -0.25
C LEU A 262 -11.90 -2.23 0.72
N THR A 263 -12.45 -1.57 1.72
CA THR A 263 -13.28 -2.29 2.72
C THR A 263 -14.72 -2.57 2.27
N ARG A 264 -15.09 -2.19 1.03
CA ARG A 264 -16.45 -2.45 0.51
C ARG A 264 -16.70 -3.96 0.28
N PRO A 265 -17.88 -4.50 0.67
CA PRO A 265 -18.20 -5.92 0.46
C PRO A 265 -18.19 -6.30 -1.02
N GLN A 266 -17.60 -7.45 -1.36
CA GLN A 266 -17.45 -7.96 -2.73
C GLN A 266 -18.76 -8.52 -3.30
N TRP A 267 -19.74 -7.67 -3.56
CA TRP A 267 -21.04 -8.08 -4.10
C TRP A 267 -20.94 -8.70 -5.51
N VAL A 268 -20.01 -8.23 -6.35
CA VAL A 268 -19.88 -8.68 -7.75
C VAL A 268 -19.39 -10.14 -7.85
N PRO A 269 -18.26 -10.57 -7.24
CA PRO A 269 -17.82 -11.96 -7.28
C PRO A 269 -18.81 -12.91 -6.59
N LEU A 270 -19.39 -12.48 -5.46
CA LEU A 270 -20.37 -13.28 -4.71
C LEU A 270 -21.61 -13.57 -5.56
N SER A 271 -22.09 -12.56 -6.31
CA SER A 271 -23.22 -12.73 -7.22
C SER A 271 -22.93 -13.73 -8.35
N GLY A 272 -21.69 -13.76 -8.87
CA GLY A 272 -21.27 -14.73 -9.88
C GLY A 272 -21.27 -16.17 -9.35
N LEU A 273 -20.81 -16.37 -8.12
CA LEU A 273 -20.77 -17.66 -7.45
C LEU A 273 -22.19 -18.18 -7.14
N VAL A 274 -23.07 -17.29 -6.66
CA VAL A 274 -24.50 -17.58 -6.45
C VAL A 274 -25.21 -17.89 -7.77
N ALA A 275 -24.93 -17.13 -8.83
CA ALA A 275 -25.49 -17.38 -10.16
C ALA A 275 -25.06 -18.75 -10.71
N ALA A 276 -23.79 -19.13 -10.54
CA ALA A 276 -23.30 -20.44 -10.96
C ALA A 276 -23.98 -21.59 -10.20
N LEU A 277 -24.22 -21.45 -8.89
CA LEU A 277 -25.02 -22.41 -8.12
C LEU A 277 -26.47 -22.49 -8.59
N MET A 278 -27.09 -21.34 -8.90
CA MET A 278 -28.43 -21.28 -9.47
C MET A 278 -28.51 -22.01 -10.81
N PHE A 279 -27.54 -21.81 -11.71
CA PHE A 279 -27.45 -22.52 -12.98
C PHE A 279 -27.25 -24.04 -12.81
N LEU A 280 -26.41 -24.46 -11.85
CA LEU A 280 -26.25 -25.87 -11.48
C LEU A 280 -27.56 -26.48 -10.97
N GLY A 281 -28.28 -25.77 -10.10
CA GLY A 281 -29.59 -26.20 -9.60
C GLY A 281 -30.63 -26.32 -10.71
N LEU A 282 -30.70 -25.34 -11.61
CA LEU A 282 -31.58 -25.38 -12.78
C LEU A 282 -31.26 -26.56 -13.70
N ALA A 283 -29.97 -26.82 -13.95
CA ALA A 283 -29.52 -27.94 -14.77
C ALA A 283 -29.88 -29.30 -14.14
N GLN A 284 -29.71 -29.45 -12.83
CA GLN A 284 -30.13 -30.64 -12.09
C GLN A 284 -31.65 -30.84 -12.13
N TYR A 285 -32.43 -29.77 -11.92
CA TYR A 285 -33.89 -29.80 -11.99
C TYR A 285 -34.39 -30.18 -13.39
N TRP A 286 -33.79 -29.60 -14.44
CA TRP A 286 -34.11 -29.90 -15.83
C TRP A 286 -33.81 -31.36 -16.19
N LEU A 287 -32.64 -31.88 -15.78
CA LEU A 287 -32.28 -33.28 -15.95
C LEU A 287 -33.20 -34.22 -15.18
N TRP A 288 -33.62 -33.86 -13.96
CA TRP A 288 -34.58 -34.64 -13.18
C TRP A 288 -35.94 -34.73 -13.87
N ARG A 289 -36.45 -33.60 -14.38
CA ARG A 289 -37.74 -33.53 -15.08
C ARG A 289 -37.78 -34.35 -16.37
N ILE A 290 -36.66 -34.38 -17.12
CA ILE A 290 -36.57 -35.14 -18.37
C ILE A 290 -36.26 -36.63 -18.13
N SER A 291 -35.41 -36.95 -17.16
CA SER A 291 -34.85 -38.31 -17.00
C SER A 291 -35.61 -39.22 -16.03
N ARG A 292 -36.48 -38.70 -15.13
CA ARG A 292 -37.22 -39.45 -14.09
C ARG A 292 -36.38 -40.48 -13.27
N ARG A 293 -35.04 -40.36 -13.25
CA ARG A 293 -34.11 -41.25 -12.54
C ARG A 293 -33.14 -40.45 -11.66
N ARG A 294 -32.60 -41.13 -10.64
CA ARG A 294 -31.83 -40.57 -9.50
C ARG A 294 -30.62 -39.72 -9.95
N LEU A 295 -30.34 -38.69 -9.13
CA LEU A 295 -29.29 -37.66 -9.25
C LEU A 295 -27.99 -38.15 -9.91
N ASN A 296 -27.48 -37.39 -10.89
CA ASN A 296 -26.17 -37.64 -11.49
C ASN A 296 -25.05 -37.31 -10.49
N ARG A 297 -24.19 -38.29 -10.19
CA ARG A 297 -23.10 -38.16 -9.21
C ARG A 297 -22.10 -37.05 -9.56
N GLY A 298 -21.83 -36.82 -10.85
CA GLY A 298 -20.91 -35.76 -11.28
C GLY A 298 -21.45 -34.34 -11.02
N PHE A 299 -22.73 -34.12 -11.28
CA PHE A 299 -23.39 -32.84 -10.95
C PHE A 299 -23.54 -32.64 -9.44
N ALA A 300 -23.78 -33.71 -8.68
CA ALA A 300 -23.84 -33.65 -7.22
C ALA A 300 -22.47 -33.29 -6.63
N ALA A 301 -21.39 -33.89 -7.14
CA ALA A 301 -20.02 -33.56 -6.74
C ALA A 301 -19.67 -32.09 -7.05
N ALA A 302 -20.01 -31.60 -8.25
CA ALA A 302 -19.81 -30.21 -8.64
C ALA A 302 -20.60 -29.23 -7.72
N THR A 303 -21.85 -29.56 -7.36
CA THR A 303 -22.60 -28.73 -6.41
C THR A 303 -21.99 -28.73 -5.02
N VAL A 304 -21.48 -29.86 -4.53
CA VAL A 304 -20.81 -29.91 -3.22
C VAL A 304 -19.54 -29.04 -3.24
N MET A 305 -18.72 -29.16 -4.29
CA MET A 305 -17.50 -28.34 -4.42
C MET A 305 -17.81 -26.84 -4.49
N MET A 306 -18.87 -26.45 -5.20
CA MET A 306 -19.26 -25.05 -5.31
C MET A 306 -19.92 -24.50 -4.03
N VAL A 307 -20.65 -25.35 -3.28
CA VAL A 307 -21.16 -24.99 -1.95
C VAL A 307 -20.02 -24.84 -0.95
N VAL A 308 -19.01 -25.72 -0.99
CA VAL A 308 -17.80 -25.59 -0.17
C VAL A 308 -17.07 -24.29 -0.53
N ALA A 309 -16.90 -23.98 -1.81
CA ALA A 309 -16.32 -22.70 -2.24
C ALA A 309 -17.14 -21.50 -1.73
N LEU A 310 -18.47 -21.55 -1.84
CA LEU A 310 -19.34 -20.48 -1.38
C LEU A 310 -19.27 -20.31 0.14
N LEU A 311 -19.31 -21.41 0.90
CA LEU A 311 -19.20 -21.40 2.36
C LEU A 311 -17.82 -20.96 2.81
N TRP A 312 -16.76 -21.32 2.09
CA TRP A 312 -15.41 -20.85 2.35
C TRP A 312 -15.34 -19.33 2.18
N VAL A 313 -15.73 -18.81 1.00
CA VAL A 313 -15.70 -17.37 0.69
C VAL A 313 -16.64 -16.55 1.60
N SER A 314 -17.84 -17.08 1.86
CA SER A 314 -18.80 -16.46 2.77
C SER A 314 -18.32 -16.53 4.20
N GLY A 315 -17.66 -17.63 4.60
CA GLY A 315 -17.02 -17.77 5.90
C GLY A 315 -15.90 -16.76 6.09
N THR A 316 -15.04 -16.56 5.08
CA THR A 316 -14.01 -15.50 5.10
C THR A 316 -14.65 -14.12 5.18
N ASN A 317 -15.69 -13.83 4.38
CA ASN A 317 -16.40 -12.54 4.42
C ASN A 317 -17.12 -12.30 5.74
N VAL A 318 -17.77 -13.31 6.31
CA VAL A 318 -18.50 -13.22 7.58
C VAL A 318 -17.52 -13.14 8.75
N TYR A 319 -16.39 -13.84 8.71
CA TYR A 319 -15.29 -13.64 9.65
C TYR A 319 -14.82 -12.19 9.59
N THR A 320 -14.58 -11.64 8.40
CA THR A 320 -14.28 -10.22 8.18
C THR A 320 -15.42 -9.28 8.63
N TRP A 321 -16.69 -9.67 8.60
CA TRP A 321 -17.84 -8.80 8.95
C TRP A 321 -18.23 -8.84 10.43
N HIS A 322 -18.19 -10.01 11.07
CA HIS A 322 -18.41 -10.17 12.51
C HIS A 322 -17.25 -9.59 13.33
N LEU A 323 -16.02 -9.66 12.81
CA LEU A 323 -14.91 -8.85 13.31
C LEU A 323 -14.95 -7.42 12.75
N GLY A 324 -15.52 -7.15 11.59
CA GLY A 324 -15.46 -5.83 10.93
C GLY A 324 -16.42 -4.78 11.48
N SER A 325 -17.59 -5.14 12.02
CA SER A 325 -18.48 -4.13 12.62
C SER A 325 -17.98 -3.57 13.96
N ARG A 326 -16.94 -4.18 14.56
CA ARG A 326 -16.24 -3.67 15.76
C ARG A 326 -14.75 -3.42 15.52
N GLY A 327 -14.05 -4.35 14.88
CA GLY A 327 -12.61 -4.32 14.60
C GLY A 327 -12.16 -3.52 13.37
N PHE A 328 -13.06 -3.05 12.50
CA PHE A 328 -12.69 -2.11 11.42
C PHE A 328 -12.31 -0.71 11.97
N THR A 329 -12.75 -0.42 13.19
CA THR A 329 -12.36 0.76 13.98
C THR A 329 -11.21 0.44 14.94
N GLU A 330 -10.50 -0.70 14.82
CA GLU A 330 -9.56 -1.15 15.86
C GLU A 330 -8.18 -1.56 15.31
N ALA A 331 -8.04 -1.76 13.99
CA ALA A 331 -6.75 -2.06 13.35
C ALA A 331 -6.05 -0.81 12.79
N SER A 332 -6.78 0.17 12.27
CA SER A 332 -6.22 1.42 11.71
C SER A 332 -6.31 2.62 12.66
N THR A 333 -7.20 2.58 13.65
CA THR A 333 -7.37 3.67 14.63
C THR A 333 -6.18 3.87 15.56
N PRO A 334 -5.42 2.84 15.99
CA PRO A 334 -4.35 3.08 16.95
C PRO A 334 -3.21 3.90 16.35
N TRP A 335 -2.91 3.69 15.06
CA TRP A 335 -1.88 4.47 14.37
C TRP A 335 -2.31 5.93 14.17
N ASP A 336 -3.55 6.16 13.73
CA ASP A 336 -4.05 7.52 13.52
C ASP A 336 -4.19 8.27 14.85
N SER A 337 -4.72 7.62 15.89
CA SER A 337 -4.86 8.21 17.22
C SER A 337 -3.50 8.53 17.86
N LEU A 338 -2.50 7.65 17.76
CA LEU A 338 -1.14 7.91 18.25
C LEU A 338 -0.46 9.03 17.45
N THR A 339 -0.62 9.05 16.12
CA THR A 339 -0.05 10.09 15.26
C THR A 339 -0.67 11.46 15.57
N GLN A 340 -1.99 11.53 15.73
CA GLN A 340 -2.70 12.74 16.13
C GLN A 340 -2.30 13.17 17.55
N ALA A 341 -2.21 12.24 18.50
CA ALA A 341 -1.75 12.50 19.86
C ALA A 341 -0.33 13.10 19.88
N ARG A 342 0.59 12.58 19.06
CA ARG A 342 1.95 13.13 18.94
C ARG A 342 1.95 14.54 18.34
N ILE A 343 1.10 14.82 17.34
CA ILE A 343 0.94 16.17 16.78
C ILE A 343 0.42 17.15 17.83
N ASP A 344 -0.61 16.75 18.58
CA ASP A 344 -1.18 17.57 19.65
C ASP A 344 -0.15 17.82 20.76
N ALA A 345 0.62 16.80 21.15
CA ALA A 345 1.75 16.95 22.09
C ALA A 345 2.74 18.02 21.61
N GLN A 346 3.11 17.97 20.33
CA GLN A 346 4.04 18.94 19.75
C GLN A 346 3.50 20.35 19.66
N ARG A 347 2.24 20.54 19.25
CA ARG A 347 1.59 21.87 19.26
C ARG A 347 1.60 22.47 20.65
N THR A 348 1.23 21.67 21.64
CA THR A 348 1.22 22.07 23.04
C THR A 348 2.62 22.38 23.59
N ARG A 349 3.66 21.69 23.10
CA ARG A 349 5.06 22.01 23.41
C ARG A 349 5.50 23.34 22.78
N THR A 350 5.13 23.60 21.52
CA THR A 350 5.40 24.88 20.86
C THR A 350 4.73 26.05 21.59
N GLU A 351 3.48 25.89 22.02
CA GLU A 351 2.73 26.89 22.80
C GLU A 351 3.37 27.18 24.16
N GLU A 352 3.88 26.16 24.83
CA GLU A 352 4.62 26.31 26.09
C GLU A 352 5.86 27.19 25.91
N ILE A 353 6.62 26.95 24.84
CA ILE A 353 7.82 27.74 24.53
C ILE A 353 7.44 29.17 24.14
N LEU A 354 6.35 29.34 23.40
CA LEU A 354 5.83 30.67 23.06
C LEU A 354 5.39 31.46 24.30
N ALA A 355 4.81 30.79 25.29
CA ALA A 355 4.42 31.40 26.56
C ALA A 355 5.64 31.97 27.31
N LEU A 356 6.79 31.25 27.28
CA LEU A 356 8.06 31.75 27.84
C LEU A 356 8.55 32.99 27.10
N VAL A 357 8.59 32.94 25.76
CA VAL A 357 9.12 34.03 24.92
C VAL A 357 8.27 35.29 25.06
N GLN A 358 6.95 35.15 25.02
CA GLN A 358 6.04 36.30 25.04
C GLN A 358 5.72 36.78 26.45
N ARG A 359 6.21 36.09 27.50
CA ARG A 359 5.89 36.35 28.91
C ARG A 359 4.38 36.52 29.12
N ARG A 360 3.58 35.74 28.37
CA ARG A 360 2.12 35.91 28.33
C ARG A 360 1.51 35.34 29.61
N THR A 361 0.83 36.19 30.38
CA THR A 361 0.13 35.83 31.63
C THR A 361 -1.38 35.68 31.47
N ASN A 362 -1.98 36.09 30.33
CA ASN A 362 -3.44 36.15 30.13
C ASN A 362 -4.01 35.04 29.21
N TYR A 363 -3.22 34.03 28.85
CA TYR A 363 -3.70 32.82 28.18
C TYR A 363 -4.18 31.81 29.24
N ASN A 364 -5.06 30.85 28.92
CA ASN A 364 -5.41 29.74 29.83
C ASN A 364 -4.76 28.44 29.31
N PRO A 365 -3.45 28.22 29.50
CA PRO A 365 -2.71 27.11 28.91
C PRO A 365 -3.10 25.75 29.54
N SER A 366 -3.78 25.79 30.69
CA SER A 366 -4.24 24.62 31.43
C SER A 366 -5.39 23.88 30.74
N LEU A 367 -6.29 24.59 30.05
CA LEU A 367 -7.42 23.96 29.36
C LEU A 367 -6.97 23.20 28.11
N GLU A 368 -6.10 23.80 27.31
CA GLU A 368 -5.54 23.20 26.09
C GLU A 368 -4.62 22.02 26.43
N PHE A 369 -3.79 22.15 27.46
CA PHE A 369 -2.98 21.02 27.93
C PHE A 369 -3.86 19.87 28.45
N SER A 370 -4.95 20.16 29.17
CA SER A 370 -5.87 19.11 29.63
C SER A 370 -6.53 18.36 28.47
N SER A 371 -6.86 19.04 27.35
CA SER A 371 -7.33 18.34 26.15
C SER A 371 -6.24 17.48 25.52
N THR A 372 -5.02 18.00 25.38
CA THR A 372 -3.89 17.26 24.83
C THR A 372 -3.56 16.02 25.67
N ASN A 373 -3.50 16.15 26.99
CA ASN A 373 -3.28 15.05 27.91
C ASN A 373 -4.37 13.97 27.77
N LYS A 374 -5.65 14.37 27.66
CA LYS A 374 -6.76 13.44 27.40
C LYS A 374 -6.64 12.74 26.05
N HIS A 375 -6.27 13.46 24.99
CA HIS A 375 -6.09 12.88 23.66
C HIS A 375 -4.95 11.85 23.64
N ILE A 376 -3.80 12.18 24.25
CA ILE A 376 -2.67 11.25 24.35
C ILE A 376 -3.04 10.03 25.20
N SER A 377 -3.70 10.24 26.34
CA SER A 377 -4.17 9.14 27.19
C SER A 377 -5.16 8.24 26.45
N ALA A 378 -6.11 8.83 25.72
CA ALA A 378 -7.09 8.08 24.93
C ALA A 378 -6.42 7.30 23.78
N ALA A 379 -5.39 7.85 23.13
CA ALA A 379 -4.64 7.16 22.08
C ALA A 379 -3.82 5.99 22.65
N LEU A 380 -3.18 6.16 23.81
CA LEU A 380 -2.47 5.08 24.52
C LEU A 380 -3.45 3.98 24.96
N ASP A 381 -4.65 4.36 25.42
CA ASP A 381 -5.70 3.42 25.78
C ASP A 381 -6.23 2.66 24.55
N ASP A 382 -6.46 3.36 23.42
CA ASP A 382 -6.87 2.74 22.15
C ASP A 382 -5.84 1.72 21.66
N TYR A 383 -4.55 2.08 21.67
CA TYR A 383 -3.47 1.17 21.33
C TYR A 383 -3.39 -0.05 22.27
N SER A 384 -3.50 0.17 23.58
CA SER A 384 -3.46 -0.91 24.57
C SER A 384 -4.64 -1.88 24.47
N ASN A 385 -5.80 -1.41 24.02
CA ASN A 385 -7.00 -2.23 23.85
C ASN A 385 -7.10 -2.88 22.46
N SER A 386 -6.26 -2.43 21.52
CA SER A 386 -6.31 -2.88 20.13
C SER A 386 -6.19 -4.39 20.01
N SER A 387 -6.95 -4.97 19.08
CA SER A 387 -6.91 -6.40 18.80
C SER A 387 -5.54 -6.87 18.32
N ALA A 388 -4.69 -5.97 17.80
CA ALA A 388 -3.32 -6.30 17.37
C ALA A 388 -2.46 -6.78 18.55
N LEU A 389 -2.41 -6.02 19.66
CA LEU A 389 -1.73 -6.47 20.89
C LEU A 389 -2.38 -7.74 21.44
N ARG A 390 -3.72 -7.81 21.44
CA ARG A 390 -4.45 -8.92 22.05
C ARG A 390 -4.29 -10.25 21.29
N THR A 391 -4.31 -10.22 19.96
CA THR A 391 -4.07 -11.41 19.13
C THR A 391 -2.61 -11.84 19.19
N ALA A 392 -1.66 -10.90 19.31
CA ALA A 392 -0.26 -11.22 19.57
C ALA A 392 -0.09 -11.91 20.95
N ALA A 393 -0.77 -11.42 21.98
CA ALA A 393 -0.80 -12.02 23.32
C ALA A 393 -1.43 -13.44 23.33
N GLU A 394 -2.54 -13.65 22.61
CA GLU A 394 -3.21 -14.95 22.52
C GLU A 394 -2.39 -15.97 21.72
N THR A 395 -1.75 -15.56 20.62
CA THR A 395 -0.92 -16.44 19.78
C THR A 395 0.38 -16.83 20.50
N SER A 396 0.98 -15.91 21.25
CA SER A 396 2.19 -16.19 22.03
C SER A 396 1.95 -17.15 23.21
N ALA A 397 0.72 -17.18 23.75
CA ALA A 397 0.32 -18.14 24.78
C ALA A 397 0.19 -19.58 24.25
N ASP A 398 -0.14 -19.77 22.97
CA ASP A 398 -0.35 -21.10 22.35
C ASP A 398 0.93 -21.63 21.67
N GLU A 399 1.75 -20.77 21.06
CA GLU A 399 2.95 -21.21 20.31
C GLU A 399 4.26 -21.28 21.13
N GLY A 400 4.30 -20.82 22.38
CA GLY A 400 5.49 -20.97 23.24
C GLY A 400 6.78 -20.33 22.68
N SER A 401 6.66 -19.44 21.69
CA SER A 401 7.79 -18.73 21.08
C SER A 401 8.21 -17.58 22.00
N ALA A 402 9.34 -17.73 22.67
CA ALA A 402 9.89 -16.73 23.60
C ALA A 402 10.09 -15.33 22.95
N ASP A 403 10.23 -15.27 21.62
CA ASP A 403 10.53 -14.05 20.85
C ASP A 403 9.30 -13.15 20.59
N LYS A 404 8.09 -13.72 20.53
CA LYS A 404 6.85 -12.92 20.42
C LYS A 404 6.37 -12.43 21.79
N ALA A 405 6.57 -13.23 22.83
CA ALA A 405 6.24 -12.84 24.19
C ALA A 405 7.13 -11.68 24.71
N SER A 406 8.38 -11.60 24.26
CA SER A 406 9.28 -10.48 24.57
C SER A 406 8.88 -9.18 23.87
N ALA A 407 8.42 -9.25 22.61
CA ALA A 407 7.94 -8.08 21.87
C ALA A 407 6.68 -7.46 22.53
N ASP A 408 5.73 -8.31 22.94
CA ASP A 408 4.48 -7.87 23.58
C ASP A 408 4.71 -7.26 24.98
N ALA A 409 5.65 -7.82 25.74
CA ALA A 409 6.11 -7.24 27.00
C ALA A 409 6.83 -5.89 26.79
N THR A 410 7.50 -5.71 25.65
CA THR A 410 8.18 -4.45 25.31
C THR A 410 7.16 -3.37 24.97
N ASP A 411 6.11 -3.68 24.19
CA ASP A 411 5.04 -2.72 23.87
C ASP A 411 4.29 -2.26 25.12
N LEU A 412 3.93 -3.18 26.02
CA LEU A 412 3.31 -2.84 27.30
C LEU A 412 4.22 -1.97 28.18
N SER A 413 5.53 -2.24 28.18
CA SER A 413 6.53 -1.40 28.87
C SER A 413 6.56 0.01 28.26
N THR A 414 6.60 0.12 26.93
CA THR A 414 6.65 1.42 26.25
C THR A 414 5.37 2.24 26.48
N ILE A 415 4.20 1.60 26.58
CA ILE A 415 2.95 2.28 26.97
C ILE A 415 3.04 2.84 28.39
N ASP A 416 3.59 2.07 29.34
CA ASP A 416 3.77 2.52 30.73
C ASP A 416 4.80 3.65 30.83
N GLU A 417 5.88 3.57 30.07
CA GLU A 417 6.88 4.64 29.90
C GLU A 417 6.23 5.91 29.33
N ALA A 418 5.38 5.79 28.29
CA ALA A 418 4.67 6.92 27.70
C ALA A 418 3.69 7.57 28.71
N ARG A 419 2.94 6.77 29.48
CA ARG A 419 2.03 7.29 30.52
C ARG A 419 2.80 8.00 31.64
N THR A 420 3.92 7.43 32.06
CA THR A 420 4.79 8.02 33.08
C THR A 420 5.40 9.34 32.58
N ALA A 421 5.93 9.36 31.35
CA ALA A 421 6.47 10.58 30.75
C ALA A 421 5.42 11.68 30.54
N LEU A 422 4.18 11.31 30.20
CA LEU A 422 3.05 12.24 30.09
C LEU A 422 2.72 12.88 31.45
N GLN A 423 2.74 12.09 32.53
CA GLN A 423 2.52 12.61 33.87
C GLN A 423 3.69 13.51 34.32
N GLU A 424 4.94 13.09 34.10
CA GLU A 424 6.13 13.90 34.37
C GLU A 424 6.07 15.26 33.61
N TRP A 425 5.58 15.25 32.37
CA TRP A 425 5.44 16.46 31.56
C TRP A 425 4.34 17.40 32.08
N ASP A 426 3.18 16.87 32.50
CA ASP A 426 2.12 17.67 33.13
C ASP A 426 2.62 18.36 34.41
N GLU A 427 3.30 17.60 35.26
CA GLU A 427 3.89 18.12 36.50
C GLU A 427 4.94 19.22 36.20
N ALA A 428 5.91 18.94 35.32
CA ALA A 428 6.96 19.87 34.94
C ALA A 428 6.39 21.17 34.33
N LYS A 429 5.36 21.07 33.49
CA LYS A 429 4.67 22.23 32.91
C LYS A 429 3.94 23.05 33.97
N ALA A 430 3.28 22.41 34.94
CA ALA A 430 2.65 23.12 36.05
C ALA A 430 3.67 23.89 36.90
N HIS A 431 4.88 23.34 37.10
CA HIS A 431 5.99 24.04 37.74
C HIS A 431 6.49 25.23 36.92
N LEU A 432 6.61 25.08 35.60
CA LEU A 432 7.01 26.14 34.67
C LEU A 432 6.01 27.30 34.67
N LEU A 433 4.71 27.02 34.61
CA LEU A 433 3.66 28.05 34.64
C LEU A 433 3.65 28.80 35.98
N ARG A 434 3.83 28.11 37.11
CA ARG A 434 3.98 28.77 38.43
C ARG A 434 5.21 29.68 38.49
N ALA A 435 6.32 29.28 37.86
CA ALA A 435 7.53 30.12 37.78
C ALA A 435 7.29 31.37 36.91
N LEU A 436 6.55 31.23 35.80
CA LEU A 436 6.12 32.37 34.97
C LEU A 436 5.20 33.33 35.73
N ASP A 437 4.18 32.81 36.41
CA ASP A 437 3.21 33.62 37.17
C ASP A 437 3.84 34.35 38.36
N SER A 438 4.86 33.75 38.98
CA SER A 438 5.64 34.40 40.05
C SER A 438 6.70 35.38 39.53
N GLY A 439 6.86 35.51 38.21
CA GLY A 439 7.85 36.37 37.57
C GLY A 439 9.30 35.85 37.63
N ASN A 440 9.50 34.59 38.03
CA ASN A 440 10.81 33.96 38.14
C ASN A 440 11.26 33.35 36.80
N TYR A 441 11.63 34.21 35.86
CA TYR A 441 11.95 33.80 34.47
C TYR A 441 13.17 32.89 34.35
N GLU A 442 14.17 33.02 35.23
CA GLU A 442 15.34 32.14 35.20
C GLU A 442 14.95 30.70 35.54
N GLN A 443 14.10 30.52 36.56
CA GLN A 443 13.58 29.20 36.93
C GLN A 443 12.67 28.62 35.84
N ALA A 444 11.81 29.45 35.23
CA ALA A 444 10.96 29.02 34.11
C ALA A 444 11.79 28.58 32.89
N LEU A 445 12.84 29.34 32.56
CA LEU A 445 13.77 28.99 31.47
C LEU A 445 14.53 27.70 31.76
N ALA A 446 14.95 27.49 33.01
CA ALA A 446 15.65 26.30 33.43
C ALA A 446 14.78 25.04 33.32
N LEU A 447 13.53 25.12 33.77
CA LEU A 447 12.53 24.06 33.63
C LEU A 447 12.16 23.79 32.16
N ALA A 448 12.24 24.80 31.30
CA ALA A 448 11.87 24.67 29.90
C ALA A 448 12.96 24.09 29.00
N THR A 449 14.23 24.36 29.29
CA THR A 449 15.38 24.10 28.39
C THR A 449 16.33 23.03 28.91
N ASP A 450 16.00 22.37 30.02
CA ASP A 450 16.84 21.37 30.68
C ASP A 450 18.22 21.88 31.14
N SER A 451 18.37 23.20 31.28
CA SER A 451 19.64 23.83 31.64
C SER A 451 20.06 23.58 33.10
N THR A 452 19.21 22.94 33.92
CA THR A 452 19.54 22.49 35.27
C THR A 452 20.58 21.36 35.31
N MET A 453 20.78 20.59 34.23
CA MET A 453 21.87 19.61 34.17
C MET A 453 23.25 20.25 33.96
N GLY A 454 23.33 21.48 33.46
CA GLY A 454 24.60 22.21 33.27
C GLY A 454 25.05 23.02 34.49
N ALA A 455 24.13 23.36 35.41
CA ALA A 455 24.42 24.24 36.54
C ALA A 455 24.79 23.52 37.84
N GLN A 456 24.50 22.21 37.95
CA GLN A 456 24.79 21.41 39.14
C GLN A 456 25.99 20.47 38.91
N GLY A 457 27.20 21.03 38.99
CA GLY A 457 28.39 20.26 39.37
C GLY A 457 29.36 19.87 38.25
N SER A 458 30.16 20.83 37.79
CA SER A 458 31.58 20.55 37.51
C SER A 458 32.29 20.20 38.83
N GLY A 459 32.09 18.97 39.29
CA GLY A 459 32.71 18.40 40.47
C GLY A 459 32.87 16.91 40.22
N ALA A 460 34.10 16.51 39.92
CA ALA A 460 34.50 15.12 39.77
C ALA A 460 34.00 14.28 40.97
N ASP A 461 33.25 13.21 40.68
CA ASP A 461 33.61 11.85 41.05
C ASP A 461 32.52 10.87 40.57
N SER A 462 32.85 10.18 39.48
CA SER A 462 32.17 8.99 39.02
C SER A 462 32.54 7.80 39.92
N THR A 463 31.73 7.54 40.96
CA THR A 463 31.69 6.23 41.64
C THR A 463 30.33 6.03 42.30
N GLY A 464 29.75 4.85 42.08
CA GLY A 464 28.32 4.62 42.23
C GLY A 464 27.74 4.73 43.63
N THR A 465 26.43 4.94 43.69
CA THR A 465 25.45 4.31 44.59
C THR A 465 24.07 4.80 44.14
N ALA A 466 23.12 3.89 43.95
CA ALA A 466 21.71 4.20 43.83
C ALA A 466 21.22 4.87 45.13
N GLY A 467 21.36 6.18 45.21
CA GLY A 467 20.91 7.02 46.30
C GLY A 467 19.51 7.53 46.02
N SER A 468 18.51 6.89 46.63
CA SER A 468 17.20 7.46 46.89
C SER A 468 17.39 8.78 47.66
N GLY A 469 16.93 9.91 47.10
CA GLY A 469 16.87 11.18 47.83
C GLY A 469 17.23 12.44 47.04
N THR A 470 16.38 12.83 46.10
CA THR A 470 15.86 14.21 45.93
C THR A 470 14.78 14.15 44.85
N ASN A 471 13.62 14.78 45.09
CA ASN A 471 12.61 15.01 44.06
C ASN A 471 13.21 15.95 43.00
N GLN A 472 14.02 15.42 42.10
CA GLN A 472 14.53 16.16 40.97
C GLN A 472 13.44 16.13 39.91
N THR A 473 12.50 17.08 40.02
CA THR A 473 11.47 17.32 39.00
C THR A 473 12.17 17.46 37.67
N MET A 474 11.89 16.53 36.75
CA MET A 474 12.43 16.57 35.40
C MET A 474 12.05 17.88 34.72
N SER A 475 12.92 18.38 33.87
CA SER A 475 12.58 19.53 33.03
C SER A 475 11.45 19.15 32.07
N SER A 476 10.64 20.13 31.70
CA SER A 476 9.55 19.95 30.74
C SER A 476 10.08 19.49 29.38
N ALA A 477 11.28 19.95 28.98
CA ALA A 477 11.98 19.46 27.79
C ALA A 477 12.27 17.96 27.85
N ALA A 478 12.92 17.50 28.92
CA ALA A 478 13.31 16.10 29.06
C ALA A 478 12.08 15.18 29.16
N ALA A 479 11.02 15.62 29.85
CA ALA A 479 9.79 14.82 29.98
C ALA A 479 9.07 14.70 28.63
N PHE A 480 8.99 15.80 27.89
CA PHE A 480 8.45 15.81 26.52
C PHE A 480 9.28 14.93 25.58
N GLU A 481 10.60 14.96 25.66
CA GLU A 481 11.47 14.14 24.80
C GLU A 481 11.27 12.63 25.05
N LYS A 482 11.16 12.22 26.32
CA LYS A 482 10.80 10.83 26.65
C LYS A 482 9.43 10.44 26.09
N LEU A 483 8.43 11.32 26.23
CA LEU A 483 7.09 11.08 25.71
C LEU A 483 7.09 10.97 24.18
N ASP A 484 7.77 11.88 23.48
CA ASP A 484 7.87 11.87 22.02
C ASP A 484 8.60 10.62 21.52
N ALA A 485 9.66 10.18 22.20
CA ALA A 485 10.37 8.94 21.89
C ALA A 485 9.50 7.68 22.09
N ALA A 486 8.75 7.63 23.20
CA ALA A 486 7.84 6.52 23.46
C ALA A 486 6.68 6.48 22.43
N LEU A 487 6.06 7.63 22.13
CA LEU A 487 5.05 7.73 21.08
C LEU A 487 5.61 7.37 19.70
N ALA A 488 6.83 7.77 19.37
CA ALA A 488 7.48 7.40 18.11
C ALA A 488 7.66 5.88 17.97
N THR A 489 8.08 5.21 19.05
CA THR A 489 8.22 3.75 19.10
C THR A 489 6.85 3.07 18.95
N LEU A 490 5.83 3.52 19.68
CA LEU A 490 4.48 2.97 19.57
C LEU A 490 3.87 3.14 18.17
N ILE A 491 4.09 4.30 17.52
CA ILE A 491 3.66 4.53 16.14
C ILE A 491 4.37 3.57 15.17
N ALA A 492 5.66 3.30 15.38
CA ALA A 492 6.41 2.35 14.57
C ALA A 492 5.88 0.92 14.75
N ASN A 493 5.63 0.49 16.00
CA ASN A 493 5.12 -0.85 16.30
C ASN A 493 3.67 -1.03 15.80
N ALA A 494 2.83 0.00 15.92
CA ALA A 494 1.48 0.04 15.33
C ALA A 494 1.53 -0.16 13.81
N ARG A 495 2.47 0.50 13.14
CA ARG A 495 2.68 0.37 11.68
C ARG A 495 3.14 -1.02 11.29
N ASP A 496 4.11 -1.59 12.01
CA ASP A 496 4.62 -2.94 11.73
C ASP A 496 3.53 -4.00 11.95
N SER A 497 2.69 -3.82 12.96
CA SER A 497 1.50 -4.65 13.22
C SER A 497 0.44 -4.51 12.11
N MET A 498 0.20 -3.28 11.62
CA MET A 498 -0.69 -3.04 10.48
C MET A 498 -0.15 -3.76 9.23
N ARG A 499 1.15 -3.64 8.96
CA ARG A 499 1.81 -4.27 7.80
C ARG A 499 1.78 -5.79 7.88
N SER A 500 2.04 -6.37 9.06
CA SER A 500 1.97 -7.82 9.26
C SER A 500 0.55 -8.32 9.04
N TYR A 501 -0.47 -7.68 9.64
CA TYR A 501 -1.88 -8.00 9.46
C TYR A 501 -2.33 -7.91 7.99
N LEU A 502 -1.89 -6.87 7.28
CA LEU A 502 -2.17 -6.71 5.85
C LEU A 502 -1.48 -7.79 5.01
N SER A 503 -0.23 -8.16 5.34
CA SER A 503 0.51 -9.21 4.63
C SER A 503 -0.10 -10.60 4.85
N GLU A 504 -0.54 -10.91 6.07
CA GLU A 504 -1.26 -12.14 6.41
C GLU A 504 -2.63 -12.18 5.72
N SER A 505 -3.33 -11.05 5.68
CA SER A 505 -4.58 -10.90 4.94
C SER A 505 -4.40 -11.16 3.44
N LEU A 506 -3.30 -10.67 2.84
CA LEU A 506 -2.94 -10.96 1.45
C LEU A 506 -2.64 -12.45 1.22
N ALA A 507 -1.91 -13.09 2.13
CA ALA A 507 -1.64 -14.53 2.05
C ALA A 507 -2.93 -15.36 2.13
N ALA A 508 -3.85 -14.98 3.04
CA ALA A 508 -5.15 -15.62 3.17
C ALA A 508 -6.02 -15.41 1.91
N LEU A 509 -6.05 -14.21 1.34
CA LEU A 509 -6.75 -13.91 0.09
C LEU A 509 -6.21 -14.73 -1.09
N ASN A 510 -4.89 -14.91 -1.18
CA ASN A 510 -4.27 -15.76 -2.20
C ASN A 510 -4.68 -17.22 -2.07
N LEU A 511 -4.75 -17.74 -0.84
CA LEU A 511 -5.22 -19.10 -0.58
C LEU A 511 -6.69 -19.26 -1.00
N VAL A 512 -7.54 -18.28 -0.69
CA VAL A 512 -8.94 -18.26 -1.12
C VAL A 512 -9.06 -18.27 -2.65
N ALA A 513 -8.32 -17.42 -3.36
CA ALA A 513 -8.35 -17.37 -4.83
C ALA A 513 -7.87 -18.69 -5.46
N ALA A 514 -6.78 -19.27 -4.95
CA ALA A 514 -6.26 -20.55 -5.41
C ALA A 514 -7.24 -21.69 -5.14
N ALA A 515 -7.86 -21.72 -3.95
CA ALA A 515 -8.85 -22.73 -3.60
C ALA A 515 -10.10 -22.64 -4.49
N VAL A 516 -10.64 -21.43 -4.71
CA VAL A 516 -11.85 -21.23 -5.52
C VAL A 516 -11.60 -21.55 -7.00
N SER A 517 -10.45 -21.13 -7.55
CA SER A 517 -10.08 -21.46 -8.95
C SER A 517 -9.91 -22.96 -9.15
N LEU A 518 -9.25 -23.65 -8.21
CA LEU A 518 -9.10 -25.10 -8.22
C LEU A 518 -10.45 -25.83 -8.09
N LEU A 519 -11.32 -25.39 -7.18
CA LEU A 519 -12.67 -25.94 -7.01
C LEU A 519 -13.55 -25.73 -8.24
N SER A 520 -13.42 -24.58 -8.93
CA SER A 520 -14.13 -24.31 -10.18
C SER A 520 -13.67 -25.26 -11.31
N LEU A 521 -12.36 -25.43 -11.48
CA LEU A 521 -11.80 -26.36 -12.47
C LEU A 521 -12.21 -27.82 -12.19
N LEU A 522 -12.14 -28.25 -10.93
CA LEU A 522 -12.60 -29.59 -10.52
C LEU A 522 -14.10 -29.77 -10.75
N SER A 523 -14.91 -28.73 -10.53
CA SER A 523 -16.34 -28.75 -10.79
C SER A 523 -16.65 -28.94 -12.29
N VAL A 524 -15.93 -28.24 -13.17
CA VAL A 524 -16.04 -28.43 -14.63
C VAL A 524 -15.67 -29.87 -15.02
N LEU A 525 -14.59 -30.41 -14.47
CA LEU A 525 -14.13 -31.77 -14.75
C LEU A 525 -15.15 -32.82 -14.27
N ALA A 526 -15.73 -32.62 -13.08
CA ALA A 526 -16.77 -33.49 -12.52
C ALA A 526 -18.05 -33.51 -13.37
N ILE A 527 -18.45 -32.37 -13.96
CA ILE A 527 -19.58 -32.29 -14.90
C ILE A 527 -19.27 -33.12 -16.16
N TRP A 528 -18.06 -33.00 -16.72
CA TRP A 528 -17.63 -33.75 -17.90
C TRP A 528 -17.58 -35.26 -17.66
N LEU A 529 -17.00 -35.71 -16.55
CA LEU A 529 -16.99 -37.13 -16.18
C LEU A 529 -18.38 -37.70 -15.92
N GLY A 530 -19.27 -36.91 -15.30
CA GLY A 530 -20.64 -37.34 -14.99
C GLY A 530 -21.55 -37.50 -16.22
N ILE A 531 -21.26 -36.81 -17.31
CA ILE A 531 -22.05 -36.87 -18.56
C ILE A 531 -21.55 -37.97 -19.50
N ARG A 532 -20.25 -38.31 -19.47
CA ARG A 532 -19.62 -39.31 -20.35
C ARG A 532 -20.40 -40.64 -20.48
N PRO A 533 -20.80 -41.34 -19.40
CA PRO A 533 -21.52 -42.61 -19.54
C PRO A 533 -22.88 -42.48 -20.23
N ARG A 534 -23.51 -41.29 -20.19
CA ARG A 534 -24.78 -41.05 -20.88
C ARG A 534 -24.60 -40.74 -22.36
N MET A 535 -23.54 -40.02 -22.74
CA MET A 535 -23.30 -39.76 -24.17
C MET A 535 -22.99 -41.06 -24.94
N VAL A 536 -22.36 -42.03 -24.28
CA VAL A 536 -22.07 -43.36 -24.85
C VAL A 536 -23.34 -44.22 -25.01
N GLU A 537 -24.44 -43.93 -24.30
CA GLU A 537 -25.72 -44.63 -24.49
C GLU A 537 -26.54 -44.10 -25.69
N TYR A 538 -26.24 -42.90 -26.20
CA TYR A 538 -26.98 -42.26 -27.31
C TYR A 538 -26.19 -42.20 -28.63
N LEU A 539 -24.90 -42.58 -28.60
CA LEU A 539 -24.05 -42.82 -29.77
C LEU A 539 -24.12 -44.31 -30.11
#